data_AF-A0A2V6B7F2-F1
#
_entry.id   AF-A0A2V6B7F2-F1
#
_cell.length_a   1.000
_cell.length_b   1.000
_cell.length_c   1.000
_cell.angle_alpha   90.00
_cell.angle_beta   90.00
_cell.angle_gamma   90.00
#
_symmetry.space_group_name_H-M   'P 1'
#
loop_
_entity.id
_entity.type
_entity.pdbx_description
1 polymer ?
#
loop_
_entity_poly.entity_id
_entity_poly.type
_entity_poly.pdbx_seq_one_letter_code
_entity_poly.pdbx_strand_id
1 'polypeptide(L)'
;MTEFGKSPLLSSDELRELGYRMVIFPQSAFRVSMKATEEFLRDLKAHENQRDWLEKMQTREELYQLLDYDPAKDSWQGYRS
;
A
#
# COMPACT_ATOMS: atom_id res chain seq x y z
N MET A 1 5.47 15.74 -2.06
CA MET A 1 4.80 15.59 -3.35
C MET A 1 3.38 15.11 -3.09
N THR A 2 2.36 15.83 -3.56
CA THR A 2 0.95 15.43 -3.37
C THR A 2 0.25 15.43 -4.72
N GLU A 3 -0.59 14.42 -4.94
CA GLU A 3 -1.36 14.28 -6.17
C GLU A 3 -2.52 15.29 -6.20
N PHE A 4 -2.96 15.63 -7.42
CA PHE A 4 -4.15 16.45 -7.67
C PHE A 4 -4.12 17.85 -7.03
N GLY A 5 -2.93 18.34 -6.70
CA GLY A 5 -2.70 19.72 -6.25
C GLY A 5 -2.42 20.67 -7.40
N LYS A 6 -1.98 21.88 -7.05
CA LYS A 6 -1.56 22.89 -8.04
C LYS A 6 -0.10 22.72 -8.50
N SER A 7 0.72 22.04 -7.70
CA SER A 7 2.14 21.84 -7.99
C SER A 7 2.35 20.73 -9.01
N PRO A 8 3.35 20.85 -9.90
CA PRO A 8 3.72 19.76 -10.80
C PRO A 8 4.24 18.55 -10.01
N LEU A 9 4.04 17.36 -10.56
CA LEU A 9 4.59 16.12 -10.03
C LEU A 9 6.06 16.01 -10.42
N LEU A 10 6.94 16.37 -9.49
CA LEU A 10 8.38 16.25 -9.64
C LEU A 10 8.89 14.96 -8.98
N SER A 11 9.89 14.36 -9.61
CA SER A 11 10.67 13.27 -9.05
C SER A 11 11.49 13.73 -7.83
N SER A 12 11.98 12.77 -7.05
CA SER A 12 12.91 13.06 -5.95
C SER A 12 14.20 13.71 -6.43
N ASP A 13 14.68 13.38 -7.64
CA ASP A 13 15.92 13.94 -8.20
C ASP A 13 15.72 15.41 -8.59
N GLU A 14 14.63 15.75 -9.27
CA GLU A 14 14.29 17.14 -9.60
C GLU A 14 14.13 17.99 -8.32
N LEU A 15 13.47 17.44 -7.29
CA LEU A 15 13.34 18.12 -6.01
C LEU A 15 14.69 18.28 -5.30
N ARG A 16 15.60 17.31 -5.42
CA ARG A 16 16.96 17.43 -4.88
C ARG A 16 17.74 18.55 -5.57
N GLU A 17 17.64 18.65 -6.89
CA GLU A 17 18.28 19.73 -7.68
C GLU A 17 17.77 21.11 -7.30
N LEU A 18 16.49 21.22 -6.90
CA LEU A 18 15.88 22.43 -6.34
C LEU A 18 16.27 22.71 -4.87
N GLY A 19 17.09 21.85 -4.25
CA GLY A 19 17.61 22.03 -2.89
C GLY A 19 16.77 21.41 -1.78
N TYR A 20 15.72 20.64 -2.10
CA TYR A 20 14.93 19.94 -1.08
C TYR A 20 15.69 18.73 -0.51
N ARG A 21 15.64 18.57 0.82
CA ARG A 21 16.32 17.47 1.55
C ARG A 21 15.41 16.30 1.89
N MET A 22 14.10 16.49 1.79
CA MET A 22 13.09 15.49 2.13
C MET A 22 11.87 15.69 1.25
N VAL A 23 11.27 14.59 0.84
CA VAL A 23 10.01 14.57 0.10
C VAL A 23 9.05 13.65 0.83
N ILE A 24 7.88 14.16 1.19
CA ILE A 24 6.80 13.37 1.77
C ILE A 24 5.75 13.05 0.71
N PHE A 25 5.18 11.85 0.77
CA PHE A 25 4.09 11.38 -0.10
C PHE A 25 2.86 11.14 0.77
N PRO A 26 2.15 12.22 1.16
CA PRO A 26 1.33 12.19 2.36
C PRO A 26 0.13 11.25 2.25
N GLN A 27 -0.41 11.04 1.04
CA GLN A 27 -1.65 10.30 0.83
C GLN A 27 -1.57 9.28 -0.33
N SER A 28 -0.41 9.14 -0.99
CA SER A 28 -0.28 8.36 -2.23
C SER A 28 -0.68 6.90 -2.04
N ALA A 29 -0.07 6.22 -1.06
CA ALA A 29 -0.39 4.84 -0.73
C ALA A 29 -1.86 4.67 -0.33
N PHE A 30 -2.37 5.58 0.51
CA PHE A 30 -3.76 5.55 0.95
C PHE A 30 -4.75 5.68 -0.22
N ARG A 31 -4.51 6.59 -1.17
CA ARG A 31 -5.34 6.75 -2.37
C ARG A 31 -5.35 5.50 -3.23
N VAL A 32 -4.19 4.86 -3.42
CA VAL A 32 -4.08 3.58 -4.15
C VAL A 32 -4.88 2.48 -3.44
N SER A 33 -4.68 2.32 -2.13
CA SER A 33 -5.40 1.30 -1.33
C SER A 33 -6.91 1.51 -1.37
N MET A 34 -7.39 2.74 -1.23
CA MET A 34 -8.83 3.04 -1.29
C MET A 34 -9.40 2.80 -2.68
N LYS A 35 -8.64 3.04 -3.76
CA LYS A 35 -9.11 2.75 -5.11
C LYS A 35 -9.26 1.25 -5.35
N ALA A 36 -8.26 0.45 -4.98
CA ALA A 36 -8.34 -1.01 -5.06
C ALA A 36 -9.47 -1.58 -4.19
N THR A 37 -9.68 -1.01 -2.99
CA THR A 37 -10.78 -1.39 -2.10
C THR A 37 -12.15 -1.09 -2.73
N GLU A 38 -12.31 0.09 -3.33
CA GLU A 38 -13.54 0.46 -4.03
C GLU A 38 -13.88 -0.54 -5.15
N GLU A 39 -12.90 -0.85 -6.00
CA GLU A 39 -13.05 -1.78 -7.11
C GLU A 39 -13.40 -3.19 -6.60
N PHE A 40 -12.69 -3.68 -5.59
CA PHE A 40 -12.98 -4.97 -4.96
C PHE A 40 -14.41 -5.05 -4.43
N LEU A 41 -14.87 -4.02 -3.72
CA LEU A 41 -16.23 -4.01 -3.16
C LEU A 41 -17.31 -3.95 -4.24
N ARG A 42 -17.06 -3.28 -5.36
CA ARG A 42 -17.99 -3.28 -6.52
C ARG A 42 -18.08 -4.67 -7.14
N ASP A 43 -16.94 -5.32 -7.36
CA ASP A 43 -16.88 -6.65 -7.96
C ASP A 43 -17.47 -7.71 -7.03
N LEU A 44 -17.19 -7.63 -5.73
CA LEU A 44 -17.75 -8.52 -4.72
C LEU A 44 -19.27 -8.43 -4.69
N LYS A 45 -19.83 -7.22 -4.80
CA LYS A 45 -21.28 -7.01 -4.86
C LYS A 45 -21.89 -7.59 -6.15
N ALA A 46 -21.18 -7.53 -7.27
CA ALA A 46 -21.68 -8.00 -8.56
C ALA A 46 -21.61 -9.52 -8.72
N HIS A 47 -20.52 -10.14 -8.23
CA HIS A 47 -20.23 -11.56 -8.44
C HIS A 47 -20.50 -12.43 -7.22
N GLU A 48 -20.84 -11.82 -6.07
CA GLU A 48 -21.07 -12.47 -4.78
C GLU A 48 -19.90 -13.35 -4.28
N ASN A 49 -18.70 -13.16 -4.85
CA ASN A 49 -17.48 -13.87 -4.47
C ASN A 49 -16.21 -13.08 -4.89
N GLN A 50 -15.06 -13.49 -4.36
CA GLN A 50 -13.77 -12.82 -4.50
C GLN A 50 -12.78 -13.52 -5.45
N ARG A 51 -13.18 -14.55 -6.20
CA ARG A 51 -12.23 -15.45 -6.90
C ARG A 51 -11.28 -14.71 -7.84
N ASP A 52 -11.78 -13.74 -8.59
CA ASP A 52 -11.01 -12.99 -9.59
C ASP A 52 -10.02 -11.99 -8.95
N TRP A 53 -10.05 -11.83 -7.63
CA TRP A 53 -9.17 -10.93 -6.88
C TRP A 53 -8.02 -11.64 -6.18
N LEU A 54 -7.97 -12.98 -6.17
CA LEU A 54 -6.96 -13.74 -5.42
C LEU A 54 -5.52 -13.34 -5.78
N GLU A 55 -5.23 -13.09 -7.05
CA GLU A 55 -3.89 -12.68 -7.52
C GLU A 55 -3.54 -11.22 -7.20
N LYS A 56 -4.54 -10.41 -6.82
CA LYS A 56 -4.38 -8.98 -6.49
C LYS A 56 -4.29 -8.74 -4.97
N MET A 57 -4.61 -9.74 -4.16
CA MET A 57 -4.62 -9.64 -2.71
C MET A 57 -3.22 -9.92 -2.14
N GLN A 58 -2.88 -9.22 -1.06
CA GLN A 58 -1.77 -9.64 -0.22
C GLN A 58 -2.06 -11.05 0.30
N THR A 59 -1.17 -11.98 0.03
CA THR A 59 -1.26 -13.36 0.50
C THR A 59 -0.97 -13.42 2.00
N ARG A 60 -1.38 -14.53 2.62
CA ARG A 60 -1.07 -14.79 4.04
C ARG A 60 0.45 -14.87 4.28
N GLU A 61 1.20 -15.43 3.32
CA GLU A 61 2.65 -15.51 3.41
C GLU A 61 3.32 -14.13 3.36
N GLU A 62 2.91 -13.28 2.42
CA GLU A 62 3.38 -11.89 2.34
C GLU A 62 3.05 -11.11 3.61
N LEU A 63 1.84 -11.30 4.17
CA LEU A 63 1.47 -10.68 5.45
C LEU A 63 2.35 -11.18 6.60
N TYR A 64 2.69 -12.48 6.63
CA TYR A 64 3.55 -13.03 7.68
C TYR A 64 4.98 -12.49 7.57
N GLN A 65 5.54 -12.44 6.37
CA GLN A 65 6.84 -11.83 6.13
C GLN A 65 6.85 -10.35 6.53
N LEU A 66 5.79 -9.59 6.19
CA LEU A 66 5.67 -8.19 6.58
C LEU A 66 5.64 -7.98 8.10
N LEU A 67 5.04 -8.91 8.85
CA LEU A 67 4.87 -8.81 10.30
C LEU A 67 6.00 -9.50 11.09
N ASP A 68 7.03 -10.02 10.43
CA ASP A 68 8.02 -10.93 11.01
C ASP A 68 7.36 -12.06 11.83
N TYR A 69 6.20 -12.53 11.33
CA TYR A 69 5.37 -13.51 12.00
C TYR A 69 5.77 -14.93 11.57
N ASP A 70 6.05 -15.78 12.56
CA ASP A 70 6.33 -17.19 12.37
C ASP A 70 5.25 -18.03 13.07
N PRO A 71 4.37 -18.74 12.33
CA PRO A 71 3.30 -19.54 12.93
C PRO A 71 3.80 -20.72 13.75
N ALA A 72 5.07 -21.12 13.61
CA ALA A 72 5.65 -22.24 14.36
C ALA A 72 6.23 -21.81 15.72
N LYS A 73 6.32 -20.51 16.01
CA LYS A 73 6.81 -20.01 17.30
C LYS A 73 5.69 -20.02 18.34
N ASP A 74 6.00 -20.50 19.53
CA ASP A 74 5.09 -20.54 20.69
C ASP A 74 4.64 -19.14 21.16
N SER A 75 5.33 -18.08 20.73
CA SER A 75 4.98 -16.70 21.05
C SER A 75 5.37 -15.76 19.91
N TRP A 76 4.46 -14.87 19.52
CA TRP A 76 4.77 -13.74 18.63
C TRP A 76 5.33 -12.58 19.45
N GLN A 77 6.54 -12.15 19.13
CA GLN A 77 7.24 -11.10 19.89
C GLN A 77 6.94 -9.67 19.39
N GLY A 78 5.96 -9.51 18.50
CA GLY A 78 5.70 -8.23 17.84
C GLY A 78 6.62 -7.98 16.65
N TYR A 79 6.25 -6.99 15.84
CA TYR A 79 7.13 -6.41 14.83
C TYR A 79 8.23 -5.62 15.56
N ARG A 80 9.51 -5.97 15.38
CA ARG A 80 10.66 -5.26 15.98
C ARG A 80 11.23 -4.31 14.93
N SER A 81 10.98 -3.01 15.10
CA SER A 81 11.53 -1.92 14.28
C SER A 81 13.03 -1.72 14.47
#